data_AF-V9Z507-F1
#
_entry.id   AF-V9Z507-F1
#
_cell.length_a   1.000
_cell.length_b   1.000
_cell.length_c   1.000
_cell.angle_alpha   90.00
_cell.angle_beta   90.00
_cell.angle_gamma   90.00
#
_symmetry.space_group_name_H-M   'P 1'
#
loop_
_entity.id
_entity.type
_entity.pdbx_description
1 polymer ?
#
loop_
_entity_poly.entity_id
_entity_poly.type
_entity_poly.pdbx_seq_one_letter_code
_entity_poly.pdbx_strand_id
1 'polypeptide(L)'
;MYTIDEAFEILSKNKLTTHKETVRNWVRKGVIRAESLESRKKGYRISEEALEQFIKERMPEGWELYPQAVTGDARDIIKNEEEVPYHVEVDVEAIKERTREEMWYELLGKFVFEDYFVLKKSEVKAAVEHMRYSKEFEAEVWERCSKHTWGHATPRVPYLLDYFMFEGERIPFNKDFGGRDEQIIHALIEKIRLDKVKRKRK
;
A
#
# COMPACT_ATOMS: atom_id res chain seq x y z
N MET A 1 -14.69 18.97 -11.55
CA MET A 1 -15.58 18.16 -10.68
C MET A 1 -15.52 16.72 -11.13
N TYR A 2 -14.97 15.84 -10.30
CA TYR A 2 -14.69 14.44 -10.62
C TYR A 2 -15.70 13.49 -9.94
N THR A 3 -16.03 12.40 -10.62
CA THR A 3 -16.70 11.24 -10.03
C THR A 3 -15.71 10.39 -9.22
N ILE A 4 -16.21 9.42 -8.45
CA ILE A 4 -15.36 8.45 -7.74
C ILE A 4 -14.46 7.66 -8.72
N ASP A 5 -14.96 7.37 -9.91
CA ASP A 5 -14.20 6.65 -10.95
C ASP A 5 -13.03 7.49 -11.47
N GLU A 6 -13.29 8.73 -11.86
CA GLU A 6 -12.26 9.64 -12.36
C GLU A 6 -11.23 9.97 -11.27
N ALA A 7 -11.70 10.21 -10.04
CA ALA A 7 -10.80 10.40 -8.90
C ALA A 7 -9.96 9.16 -8.62
N PHE A 8 -10.53 7.95 -8.76
CA PHE A 8 -9.76 6.71 -8.64
C PHE A 8 -8.67 6.61 -9.70
N GLU A 9 -8.96 6.91 -10.97
CA GLU A 9 -7.94 6.89 -12.03
C GLU A 9 -6.80 7.85 -11.74
N ILE A 10 -7.10 9.08 -11.30
CA ILE A 10 -6.10 10.10 -10.97
C ILE A 10 -5.25 9.65 -9.76
N LEU A 11 -5.89 9.18 -8.70
CA LEU A 11 -5.19 8.72 -7.48
C LEU A 11 -4.37 7.45 -7.73
N SER A 12 -4.86 6.56 -8.60
CA SER A 12 -4.16 5.33 -8.95
C SER A 12 -2.90 5.59 -9.74
N LYS A 13 -2.98 6.47 -10.73
CA LYS A 13 -1.80 6.90 -11.50
C LYS A 13 -0.79 7.68 -10.64
N ASN A 14 -1.24 8.45 -9.65
CA ASN A 14 -0.39 9.06 -8.62
C ASN A 14 0.09 8.08 -7.54
N LYS A 15 -0.18 6.78 -7.69
CA LYS A 15 0.25 5.70 -6.78
C LYS A 15 -0.18 5.93 -5.33
N LEU A 16 -1.37 6.51 -5.14
CA LEU A 16 -1.98 6.69 -3.81
C LEU A 16 -2.97 5.57 -3.48
N THR A 17 -3.56 4.90 -4.48
CA THR A 17 -4.38 3.70 -4.26
C THR A 17 -4.49 2.80 -5.49
N THR A 18 -4.59 1.49 -5.29
CA THR A 18 -4.91 0.52 -6.36
C THR A 18 -6.38 0.11 -6.39
N HIS A 19 -7.20 0.63 -5.47
CA HIS A 19 -8.57 0.16 -5.27
C HIS A 19 -9.61 1.29 -5.21
N LYS A 20 -10.61 1.21 -6.09
CA LYS A 20 -11.76 2.14 -6.11
C LYS A 20 -12.53 2.21 -4.78
N GLU A 21 -12.63 1.10 -4.03
CA GLU A 21 -13.32 1.11 -2.72
C GLU A 21 -12.60 1.98 -1.69
N THR A 22 -11.26 2.08 -1.76
CA THR A 22 -10.49 2.97 -0.89
C THR A 22 -10.92 4.42 -1.09
N VAL A 23 -11.09 4.86 -2.35
CA VAL A 23 -11.57 6.21 -2.68
C VAL A 23 -12.97 6.46 -2.12
N ARG A 24 -13.89 5.48 -2.22
CA ARG A 24 -15.22 5.57 -1.60
C ARG A 24 -15.12 5.71 -0.07
N ASN A 25 -14.25 4.94 0.57
CA ASN A 25 -14.06 5.00 2.02
C ASN A 25 -13.49 6.35 2.46
N TRP A 26 -12.52 6.91 1.75
CA TRP A 26 -11.99 8.25 2.03
C TRP A 26 -13.06 9.33 1.94
N VAL A 27 -13.90 9.28 0.91
CA VAL A 27 -15.03 10.21 0.77
C VAL A 27 -16.05 10.02 1.90
N ARG A 28 -16.43 8.77 2.22
CA ARG A 28 -17.37 8.47 3.32
C ARG A 28 -16.86 8.92 4.69
N LYS A 29 -15.56 8.78 4.93
CA LYS A 29 -14.88 9.17 6.17
C LYS A 29 -14.56 10.68 6.22
N GLY A 30 -14.84 11.43 5.15
CA GLY A 30 -14.55 12.87 5.06
C GLY A 30 -13.07 13.21 4.90
N VAL A 31 -12.24 12.22 4.55
CA VAL A 31 -10.80 12.40 4.28
C VAL A 31 -10.59 13.14 2.96
N ILE A 32 -11.43 12.85 1.95
CA ILE A 32 -11.56 13.66 0.72
C ILE A 32 -12.88 14.41 0.84
N ARG A 33 -12.85 15.74 0.72
CA ARG A 33 -14.07 16.55 0.65
C ARG A 33 -14.80 16.27 -0.66
N ALA A 34 -16.07 15.88 -0.56
CA ALA A 34 -16.92 15.62 -1.71
C ALA A 34 -18.36 16.08 -1.43
N GLU A 35 -19.04 16.52 -2.48
CA GLU A 35 -20.45 16.87 -2.44
C GLU A 35 -21.30 15.61 -2.73
N SER A 36 -22.29 15.36 -1.87
CA SER A 36 -23.26 14.30 -2.07
C SER A 36 -24.33 14.76 -3.05
N LEU A 37 -24.50 14.04 -4.16
CA LEU A 37 -25.54 14.35 -5.14
C LEU A 37 -26.90 13.85 -4.65
N GLU A 38 -27.74 14.68 -4.03
CA GLU A 38 -29.18 14.50 -3.68
C GLU A 38 -29.62 13.21 -2.92
N SER A 39 -28.93 12.07 -3.03
CA SER A 39 -29.05 10.84 -2.25
C SER A 39 -27.77 9.99 -2.37
N ARG A 40 -27.45 9.18 -1.34
CA ARG A 40 -26.32 8.22 -1.37
C ARG A 40 -26.31 7.27 -2.58
N LYS A 41 -27.45 7.06 -3.24
CA LYS A 41 -27.58 6.19 -4.44
C LYS A 41 -27.09 6.86 -5.73
N LYS A 42 -27.03 8.20 -5.79
CA LYS A 42 -26.60 8.95 -6.99
C LYS A 42 -25.08 9.22 -7.02
N GLY A 43 -24.35 8.91 -5.95
CA GLY A 43 -22.89 8.99 -5.88
C GLY A 43 -22.37 10.30 -5.28
N TYR A 44 -21.05 10.49 -5.38
CA TYR A 44 -20.33 11.66 -4.85
C TYR A 44 -19.61 12.40 -5.96
N ARG A 45 -19.51 13.73 -5.84
CA ARG A 45 -18.70 14.61 -6.70
C ARG A 45 -17.56 15.20 -5.89
N ILE A 46 -16.33 15.02 -6.34
CA ILE A 46 -15.13 15.56 -5.70
C ILE A 46 -14.71 16.80 -6.50
N SER A 47 -14.50 17.94 -5.84
CA SER A 47 -13.95 19.11 -6.55
C SER A 47 -12.50 18.87 -6.93
N GLU A 48 -12.06 19.50 -8.02
CA GLU A 48 -10.67 19.38 -8.48
C GLU A 48 -9.68 19.88 -7.41
N GLU A 49 -9.97 21.04 -6.83
CA GLU A 49 -9.21 21.62 -5.72
C GLU A 49 -9.09 20.66 -4.52
N ALA A 50 -10.18 19.97 -4.14
CA ALA A 50 -10.15 19.03 -3.01
C ALA A 50 -9.30 17.79 -3.33
N LEU A 51 -9.31 17.34 -4.59
CA LEU A 51 -8.50 16.20 -5.03
C LEU A 51 -7.02 16.58 -5.12
N GLU A 52 -6.70 17.74 -5.69
CA GLU A 52 -5.34 18.27 -5.78
C GLU A 52 -4.75 18.52 -4.41
N GLN A 53 -5.51 19.14 -3.50
CA GLN A 53 -5.09 19.35 -2.12
C GLN A 53 -4.81 18.00 -1.43
N PHE A 54 -5.69 17.02 -1.59
CA PHE A 54 -5.50 15.68 -1.03
C PHE A 54 -4.22 15.01 -1.55
N ILE A 55 -3.90 15.17 -2.84
CA ILE A 55 -2.68 14.63 -3.45
C ILE A 55 -1.46 15.38 -2.91
N LYS A 56 -1.48 16.71 -2.89
CA LYS A 56 -0.38 17.55 -2.41
C LYS A 56 -0.03 17.30 -0.94
N GLU A 57 -1.04 17.09 -0.09
CA GLU A 57 -0.84 16.76 1.33
C GLU A 57 -0.17 15.39 1.53
N ARG A 58 -0.40 14.46 0.60
CA ARG A 58 0.16 13.09 0.70
C ARG A 58 1.49 12.94 -0.01
N MET A 59 1.75 13.69 -1.08
CA MET A 59 3.01 13.56 -1.81
C MET A 59 4.16 14.31 -1.11
N PRO A 60 5.41 13.83 -1.21
CA PRO A 60 6.58 14.55 -0.72
C PRO A 60 6.74 15.92 -1.41
N GLU A 61 7.32 16.91 -0.70
CA GLU A 61 7.68 18.19 -1.33
C GLU A 61 8.74 17.95 -2.42
N GLY A 62 8.49 18.47 -3.62
CA GLY A 62 9.36 18.28 -4.80
C GLY A 62 8.90 17.18 -5.75
N TRP A 63 7.81 16.47 -5.46
CA TRP A 63 7.20 15.53 -6.41
C TRP A 63 6.15 16.23 -7.27
N GLU A 64 6.40 16.35 -8.58
CA GLU A 64 5.44 16.93 -9.53
C GLU A 64 4.22 16.03 -9.70
N LEU A 65 3.03 16.63 -9.82
CA LEU A 65 1.79 15.98 -10.25
C LEU A 65 1.99 15.49 -11.69
N TYR A 66 2.52 14.27 -11.81
CA TYR A 66 3.13 13.67 -13.00
C TYR A 66 4.31 14.47 -13.58
N PRO A 67 5.46 13.83 -13.84
CA PRO A 67 6.26 14.25 -14.97
C PRO A 67 5.46 13.92 -16.23
N GLN A 68 5.18 14.93 -17.06
CA GLN A 68 4.71 14.75 -18.44
C GLN A 68 5.75 14.06 -19.35
N ALA A 69 6.82 13.51 -18.77
CA ALA A 69 7.98 12.93 -19.44
C ALA A 69 8.26 11.50 -18.94
N VAL A 70 7.36 10.56 -19.28
CA VAL A 70 7.82 9.21 -19.63
C VAL A 70 7.21 8.81 -20.98
N THR A 71 7.41 9.70 -21.95
CA THR A 71 7.55 9.36 -23.37
C THR A 71 8.99 9.60 -23.81
N GLY A 72 9.95 9.46 -22.87
CA GLY A 72 11.36 9.53 -23.17
C GLY A 72 11.86 8.17 -23.57
N ASP A 73 12.04 7.95 -24.88
CA ASP A 73 13.02 7.00 -25.37
C ASP A 73 14.34 7.22 -24.61
N ALA A 74 14.95 6.12 -24.17
CA ALA A 74 16.29 6.12 -23.63
C ALA A 74 17.24 6.81 -24.61
N ARG A 75 17.61 8.07 -24.35
CA ARG A 75 18.75 8.79 -24.94
C ARG A 75 18.92 10.13 -24.23
N ASP A 76 19.83 10.14 -23.27
CA ASP A 76 20.79 11.23 -23.21
C ASP A 76 22.18 10.60 -23.20
N ILE A 77 22.71 10.40 -24.42
CA ILE A 77 24.11 10.09 -24.64
C ILE A 77 24.84 11.41 -24.45
N ILE A 78 25.41 11.61 -23.27
CA ILE A 78 26.47 12.60 -23.07
C ILE A 78 27.65 12.11 -23.92
N LYS A 79 27.81 12.71 -25.11
CA LYS A 79 29.03 12.56 -25.91
C LYS A 79 30.15 13.31 -25.20
N ASN A 80 30.80 12.65 -24.25
CA ASN A 80 32.20 12.92 -23.98
C ASN A 80 32.99 11.84 -24.70
N GLU A 81 33.71 12.27 -25.73
CA GLU A 81 34.66 11.45 -26.46
C GLU A 81 35.77 11.01 -25.47
N GLU A 82 36.16 9.75 -25.54
CA GLU A 82 37.17 9.08 -24.69
C GLU A 82 36.67 8.48 -23.37
N GLU A 83 35.80 7.46 -23.41
CA GLU A 83 35.90 6.33 -22.48
C GLU A 83 35.16 5.10 -23.02
N VAL A 84 35.75 3.93 -22.81
CA VAL A 84 35.29 2.64 -23.32
C VAL A 84 33.82 2.40 -22.93
N PRO A 85 32.91 1.97 -23.83
CA PRO A 85 31.51 1.83 -23.49
C PRO A 85 31.29 0.64 -22.55
N TYR A 86 31.36 0.88 -21.25
CA TYR A 86 30.90 -0.06 -20.25
C TYR A 86 29.38 -0.15 -20.37
N HIS A 87 28.86 -1.31 -20.77
CA HIS A 87 27.43 -1.58 -20.69
C HIS A 87 27.08 -1.75 -19.21
N VAL A 88 26.54 -0.70 -18.59
CA VAL A 88 25.88 -0.82 -17.30
C VAL A 88 24.49 -1.37 -17.60
N GLU A 89 24.25 -2.65 -17.34
CA GLU A 89 22.90 -3.19 -17.22
C GLU A 89 22.25 -2.55 -15.99
N VAL A 90 21.69 -1.35 -16.21
CA VAL A 90 20.90 -0.67 -15.19
C VAL A 90 19.60 -1.45 -15.07
N ASP A 91 19.44 -2.19 -13.97
CA ASP A 91 18.16 -2.81 -13.63
C ASP A 91 17.16 -1.72 -13.24
N VAL A 92 16.52 -1.15 -14.27
CA VAL A 92 15.54 -0.08 -14.16
C VAL A 92 14.38 -0.48 -13.25
N GLU A 93 14.04 -1.77 -13.17
CA GLU A 93 12.94 -2.25 -12.32
C GLU A 93 13.35 -2.27 -10.85
N ALA A 94 14.57 -2.73 -10.53
CA ALA A 94 15.11 -2.67 -9.18
C ALA A 94 15.22 -1.23 -8.64
N ILE A 95 15.58 -0.26 -9.50
CA ILE A 95 15.61 1.16 -9.13
C ILE A 95 14.19 1.66 -8.85
N LYS A 96 13.21 1.33 -9.70
CA LYS A 96 11.81 1.70 -9.49
C LYS A 96 11.24 1.11 -8.20
N GLU A 97 11.57 -0.15 -7.87
CA GLU A 97 11.11 -0.78 -6.63
C GLU A 97 11.72 -0.12 -5.39
N ARG A 98 13.01 0.21 -5.43
CA ARG A 98 13.67 0.98 -4.36
C ARG A 98 13.01 2.34 -4.14
N THR A 99 12.78 3.11 -5.21
CA THR A 99 12.10 4.41 -5.11
C THR A 99 10.67 4.25 -4.56
N ARG A 100 9.96 3.18 -4.92
CA ARG A 100 8.64 2.87 -4.35
C ARG A 100 8.73 2.56 -2.86
N GLU A 101 9.74 1.83 -2.44
CA GLU A 101 9.96 1.48 -1.04
C GLU A 101 10.30 2.72 -0.19
N GLU A 102 11.23 3.56 -0.67
CA GLU A 102 11.59 4.83 -0.04
C GLU A 102 10.38 5.75 0.14
N MET A 103 9.60 5.95 -0.95
CA MET A 103 8.35 6.72 -0.91
C MET A 103 7.35 6.14 0.10
N TRP A 104 7.23 4.81 0.16
CA TRP A 104 6.30 4.15 1.07
C TRP A 104 6.68 4.40 2.54
N TYR A 105 7.97 4.39 2.88
CA TYR A 105 8.43 4.74 4.24
C TYR A 105 8.27 6.22 4.57
N GLU A 106 8.44 7.13 3.60
CA GLU A 106 8.14 8.55 3.80
C GLU A 106 6.65 8.79 4.10
N LEU A 107 5.76 8.11 3.36
CA LEU A 107 4.31 8.15 3.58
C LEU A 107 3.95 7.57 4.95
N LEU A 108 4.60 6.49 5.37
CA LEU A 108 4.46 5.92 6.72
C LEU A 108 4.87 6.93 7.80
N GLY A 109 5.99 7.65 7.63
CA GLY A 109 6.44 8.69 8.57
C GLY A 109 5.42 9.82 8.74
N LYS A 110 4.60 10.08 7.71
CA LYS A 110 3.49 11.04 7.73
C LYS A 110 2.15 10.42 8.18
N PHE A 111 2.13 9.16 8.61
CA PHE A 111 0.91 8.40 8.94
C PHE A 111 -0.12 8.34 7.80
N VAL A 112 0.34 8.38 6.54
CA VAL A 112 -0.51 8.32 5.35
C VAL A 112 -0.78 6.86 4.98
N PHE A 113 -2.00 6.40 5.21
CA PHE A 113 -2.46 5.06 4.88
C PHE A 113 -3.75 5.07 4.05
N GLU A 114 -4.01 3.98 3.31
CA GLU A 114 -5.30 3.76 2.66
C GLU A 114 -6.39 3.49 3.70
N ASP A 115 -6.16 2.47 4.52
CA ASP A 115 -7.00 2.14 5.66
C ASP A 115 -6.24 1.19 6.60
N TYR A 116 -6.97 0.64 7.56
CA TYR A 116 -6.48 -0.41 8.44
C TYR A 116 -7.24 -1.71 8.18
N PHE A 117 -6.50 -2.81 8.15
CA PHE A 117 -7.08 -4.15 8.24
C PHE A 117 -7.17 -4.55 9.71
N VAL A 118 -8.38 -4.77 10.22
CA VAL A 118 -8.63 -5.16 11.61
C VAL A 118 -8.41 -6.66 11.76
N LEU A 119 -7.49 -7.04 12.64
CA LEU A 119 -7.14 -8.44 12.88
C LEU A 119 -8.14 -9.05 13.88
N LYS A 120 -8.92 -10.06 13.42
CA LYS A 120 -9.79 -10.83 14.30
C LYS A 120 -9.19 -12.20 14.61
N LYS A 121 -9.27 -12.61 15.87
CA LYS A 121 -8.78 -13.93 16.31
C LYS A 121 -9.44 -15.08 15.54
N SER A 122 -10.72 -14.96 15.23
CA SER A 122 -11.47 -15.96 14.46
C SER A 122 -10.96 -16.10 13.03
N GLU A 123 -10.60 -14.99 12.38
CA GLU A 123 -10.08 -14.99 11.01
C GLU A 123 -8.66 -15.56 10.98
N VAL A 124 -7.82 -15.20 11.96
CA VAL A 124 -6.48 -15.77 12.13
C VAL A 124 -6.56 -17.28 12.34
N LYS A 125 -7.45 -17.74 13.22
CA LYS A 125 -7.70 -19.17 13.45
C LYS A 125 -8.11 -19.88 12.17
N ALA A 126 -9.11 -19.35 11.44
CA ALA A 126 -9.59 -19.96 10.21
C ALA A 126 -8.49 -20.05 9.14
N ALA A 127 -7.68 -19.00 8.98
CA ALA A 127 -6.58 -18.97 8.02
C ALA A 127 -5.45 -19.95 8.39
N VAL A 128 -5.09 -20.05 9.68
CA VAL A 128 -4.10 -21.02 10.17
C VAL A 128 -4.58 -22.46 9.96
N GLU A 129 -5.86 -22.75 10.26
CA GLU A 129 -6.47 -24.06 10.02
C GLU A 129 -6.48 -24.41 8.53
N HIS A 130 -6.84 -23.46 7.66
CA HIS A 130 -6.80 -23.63 6.21
C HIS A 130 -5.40 -23.96 5.70
N MET A 131 -4.37 -23.32 6.25
CA MET A 131 -2.95 -23.58 5.94
C MET A 131 -2.40 -24.84 6.63
N ARG A 132 -3.22 -25.57 7.39
CA ARG A 132 -2.88 -26.81 8.11
C ARG A 132 -1.73 -26.67 9.12
N TYR A 133 -1.59 -25.49 9.74
CA TYR A 133 -0.62 -25.30 10.81
C TYR A 133 -1.16 -25.75 12.18
N SER A 134 -0.26 -25.95 13.14
CA SER A 134 -0.61 -26.42 14.48
C SER A 134 -1.31 -25.34 15.33
N LYS A 135 -2.03 -25.79 16.36
CA LYS A 135 -2.66 -24.90 17.36
C LYS A 135 -1.65 -24.07 18.15
N GLU A 136 -0.45 -24.61 18.37
CA GLU A 136 0.64 -23.85 18.98
C GLU A 136 1.08 -22.68 18.10
N PHE A 137 1.14 -22.89 16.78
CA PHE A 137 1.46 -21.83 15.84
C PHE A 137 0.33 -20.81 15.73
N GLU A 138 -0.95 -21.24 15.79
CA GLU A 138 -2.10 -20.33 15.89
C GLU A 138 -1.96 -19.36 17.06
N ALA A 139 -1.60 -19.87 18.25
CA ALA A 139 -1.40 -19.06 19.44
C ALA A 139 -0.25 -18.06 19.28
N GLU A 140 0.87 -18.50 18.68
CA GLU A 140 2.01 -17.64 18.38
C GLU A 140 1.67 -16.51 17.40
N VAL A 141 0.94 -16.83 16.32
CA VAL A 141 0.47 -15.85 15.35
C VAL A 141 -0.42 -14.81 16.03
N TRP A 142 -1.41 -15.27 16.80
CA TRP A 142 -2.32 -14.37 17.50
C TRP A 142 -1.61 -13.48 18.52
N GLU A 143 -0.64 -14.02 19.26
CA GLU A 143 0.16 -13.27 20.24
C GLU A 143 1.00 -12.17 19.61
N ARG A 144 1.50 -12.36 18.37
CA ARG A 144 2.18 -11.29 17.63
C ARG A 144 1.18 -10.27 17.11
N CYS A 145 0.08 -10.73 16.48
CA CYS A 145 -0.97 -9.85 15.97
C CYS A 145 -1.58 -8.94 17.04
N SER A 146 -1.85 -9.45 18.24
CA SER A 146 -2.54 -8.73 19.31
C SER A 146 -1.78 -7.49 19.79
N LYS A 147 -0.47 -7.45 19.60
CA LYS A 147 0.41 -6.33 19.99
C LYS A 147 0.32 -5.15 19.02
N HIS A 148 -0.16 -5.37 17.81
CA HIS A 148 -0.28 -4.33 16.78
C HIS A 148 -1.63 -3.64 16.86
N THR A 149 -1.81 -2.75 17.83
CA THR A 149 -3.08 -2.02 17.99
C THR A 149 -3.08 -0.63 17.34
N TRP A 150 -1.90 -0.07 17.06
CA TRP A 150 -1.77 1.28 16.48
C TRP A 150 -2.56 2.35 17.27
N GLY A 151 -2.56 2.26 18.60
CA GLY A 151 -3.27 3.19 19.47
C GLY A 151 -4.78 2.97 19.57
N HIS A 152 -5.31 1.89 18.99
CA HIS A 152 -6.73 1.55 19.05
C HIS A 152 -7.04 0.39 20.01
N ALA A 153 -8.32 0.15 20.27
CA ALA A 153 -8.78 -0.96 21.12
C ALA A 153 -8.63 -2.35 20.47
N THR A 154 -8.60 -2.42 19.13
CA THR A 154 -8.49 -3.68 18.40
C THR A 154 -7.21 -3.76 17.57
N PRO A 155 -6.57 -4.94 17.52
CA PRO A 155 -5.37 -5.13 16.71
C PRO A 155 -5.68 -4.93 15.24
N ARG A 156 -4.75 -4.28 14.52
CA ARG A 156 -4.89 -3.89 13.13
C ARG A 156 -3.53 -3.60 12.50
N VAL A 157 -3.48 -3.72 11.18
CA VAL A 157 -2.33 -3.31 10.38
C VAL A 157 -2.75 -2.23 9.40
N PRO A 158 -2.04 -1.09 9.33
CA PRO A 158 -2.26 -0.14 8.26
C PRO A 158 -1.73 -0.74 6.96
N TYR A 159 -2.42 -0.41 5.86
CA TYR A 159 -1.99 -0.76 4.52
C TYR A 159 -2.04 0.44 3.59
N LEU A 160 -1.20 0.36 2.57
CA LEU A 160 -1.06 1.36 1.52
C LEU A 160 -0.58 0.65 0.27
N LEU A 161 -1.33 0.82 -0.83
CA LEU A 161 -1.17 0.06 -2.06
C LEU A 161 -1.28 -1.44 -1.77
N ASP A 162 -0.38 -2.22 -2.36
CA ASP A 162 -0.33 -3.67 -2.25
C ASP A 162 0.55 -4.16 -1.08
N TYR A 163 0.73 -3.32 -0.07
CA TYR A 163 1.59 -3.59 1.08
C TYR A 163 0.91 -3.19 2.39
N PHE A 164 1.27 -3.89 3.47
CA PHE A 164 0.88 -3.53 4.83
C PHE A 164 2.11 -3.44 5.75
N MET A 165 1.96 -2.71 6.85
CA MET A 165 2.98 -2.59 7.88
C MET A 165 2.76 -3.64 8.96
N PHE A 166 3.79 -4.43 9.27
CA PHE A 166 3.78 -5.33 10.42
C PHE A 166 5.19 -5.41 11.01
N GLU A 167 5.29 -5.24 12.33
CA GLU A 167 6.58 -5.25 13.06
C GLU A 167 7.67 -4.33 12.50
N GLY A 168 7.29 -3.20 11.91
CA GLY A 168 8.24 -2.25 11.31
C GLY A 168 8.70 -2.62 9.90
N GLU A 169 8.22 -3.73 9.35
CA GLU A 169 8.53 -4.18 8.00
C GLU A 169 7.36 -3.96 7.03
N ARG A 170 7.68 -3.54 5.81
CA ARG A 170 6.74 -3.49 4.68
C ARG A 170 6.54 -4.90 4.12
N ILE A 171 5.33 -5.43 4.20
CA ILE A 171 4.99 -6.78 3.73
C ILE A 171 4.06 -6.69 2.51
N PRO A 172 4.39 -7.36 1.38
CA PRO A 172 3.51 -7.41 0.22
C PRO A 172 2.27 -8.28 0.48
N PHE A 173 1.17 -7.93 -0.16
CA PHE A 173 -0.05 -8.74 -0.19
C PHE A 173 0.21 -10.08 -0.88
N ASN A 174 -0.44 -11.14 -0.40
CA ASN A 174 -0.41 -12.42 -1.10
C ASN A 174 -1.39 -12.39 -2.29
N LYS A 175 -0.86 -12.27 -3.51
CA LYS A 175 -1.65 -12.12 -4.74
C LYS A 175 -2.36 -13.39 -5.21
N ASP A 176 -2.13 -14.53 -4.56
CA ASP A 176 -2.82 -15.79 -4.86
C ASP A 176 -4.30 -15.77 -4.41
N PHE A 177 -4.68 -14.80 -3.58
CA PHE A 177 -6.03 -14.65 -3.05
C PHE A 177 -6.78 -13.49 -3.72
N GLY A 178 -8.09 -13.61 -3.89
CA GLY A 178 -8.92 -12.58 -4.53
C GLY A 178 -9.34 -11.45 -3.59
N GLY A 179 -9.62 -11.78 -2.32
CA GLY A 179 -10.08 -10.81 -1.32
C GLY A 179 -8.93 -10.14 -0.59
N ARG A 180 -8.92 -8.80 -0.47
CA ARG A 180 -7.85 -8.05 0.23
C ARG A 180 -7.56 -8.59 1.63
N ASP A 181 -8.62 -8.86 2.39
CA ASP A 181 -8.52 -9.38 3.76
C ASP A 181 -7.78 -10.74 3.79
N GLU A 182 -8.06 -11.62 2.82
CA GLU A 182 -7.35 -12.88 2.63
C GLU A 182 -5.90 -12.66 2.21
N GLN A 183 -5.66 -11.74 1.25
CA GLN A 183 -4.31 -11.40 0.79
C GLN A 183 -3.41 -10.94 1.95
N ILE A 184 -3.95 -10.11 2.86
CA ILE A 184 -3.23 -9.60 4.03
C ILE A 184 -3.03 -10.71 5.07
N ILE A 185 -4.09 -11.44 5.45
CA ILE A 185 -4.00 -12.41 6.55
C ILE A 185 -3.07 -13.58 6.21
N HIS A 186 -3.10 -14.06 4.98
CA HIS A 186 -2.23 -15.16 4.54
C HIS A 186 -0.78 -14.71 4.41
N ALA A 187 -0.52 -13.49 3.90
CA ALA A 187 0.83 -12.93 3.87
C ALA A 187 1.41 -12.74 5.28
N LEU A 188 0.59 -12.27 6.22
CA LEU A 188 0.98 -12.07 7.61
C LEU A 188 1.38 -13.39 8.29
N ILE A 189 0.56 -14.44 8.14
CA ILE A 189 0.84 -15.76 8.71
C ILE A 189 2.14 -16.33 8.13
N GLU A 190 2.34 -16.18 6.82
CA GLU A 190 3.51 -16.68 6.13
C GLU A 190 4.79 -15.95 6.56
N LYS A 191 4.73 -14.63 6.79
CA LYS A 191 5.84 -13.88 7.38
C LYS A 191 6.23 -14.43 8.75
N ILE A 192 5.25 -14.65 9.63
CA ILE A 192 5.49 -15.17 10.98
C ILE A 192 6.13 -16.57 10.92
N ARG A 193 5.68 -17.42 10.00
CA ARG A 193 6.26 -18.74 9.76
C ARG A 193 7.73 -18.64 9.33
N LEU A 194 8.04 -17.76 8.38
CA LEU A 194 9.39 -17.55 7.87
C LEU A 194 10.32 -17.03 8.99
N ASP A 195 9.84 -16.11 9.82
CA ASP A 195 10.61 -15.61 10.96
C ASP A 195 10.92 -16.71 11.98
N LYS A 196 9.96 -17.60 12.24
CA LYS A 196 10.15 -18.77 13.11
C LYS A 196 11.22 -19.72 12.56
N VAL A 197 11.22 -19.98 11.25
CA VAL A 197 12.24 -20.80 10.60
C VAL A 197 13.62 -20.14 10.68
N LYS A 198 13.70 -18.82 10.46
CA LYS A 198 14.96 -18.07 10.59
C LYS A 198 15.50 -18.08 12.02
N ARG A 199 14.64 -17.95 13.04
CA ARG A 199 15.04 -18.02 14.45
C ARG A 199 15.59 -19.39 14.85
N LYS A 200 15.05 -20.49 14.31
CA LYS A 200 15.56 -21.85 14.58
C LYS A 200 16.94 -22.13 13.94
N ARG A 201 17.35 -21.31 12.97
CA ARG A 201 18.64 -21.45 12.26
C ARG A 201 19.76 -20.57 12.84
N LYS A 202 19.42 -19.66 13.76
CA LYS A 202 20.38 -18.88 14.55
C LYS A 202 20.61 -19.57 15.88
#